data_AF-A0A6P0S877-F1
#
_entry.id   AF-A0A6P0S877-F1
#
_cell.length_a   1.000
_cell.length_b   1.000
_cell.length_c   1.000
_cell.angle_alpha   90.00
_cell.angle_beta   90.00
_cell.angle_gamma   90.00
#
_symmetry.space_group_name_H-M   'P 1'
#
loop_
_entity.id
_entity.type
_entity.pdbx_description
1 polymer ?
#
loop_
_entity_poly.entity_id
_entity_poly.type
_entity_poly.pdbx_seq_one_letter_code
_entity_poly.pdbx_strand_id
1 'polypeptide(L)'
;MQLLPSDFLIKLAREYDLSPEQEEAFVVRFSMKENDLSVADFLHISPNAFRTRMSGVYKKFSIGGRRPGKSRLLHDLLLQKYQQSHPIPEPAEDKLDTDALVQEVRQQIQPSIQEQCGTMKVLDMTQPIGLEDIYTNVNILEKIIGRRRLALNEMLQGFDLSLEEFDRCGLGKITEQRVPGLEAVKLYSKLLVLGKPGAGKTTFLKYLAIHCANSQVLGKRVPIFITLKQFAEIQNQPTLTTYINQILAKCDVTEAQATEIINRGKGLILLDGLDEVREEDCDRILNQIQQFTEQYRQNSFVLTCRIAAREYTFGKFTEVEMADFDDQQIQTFVGKWFQAKESDLADYFMKQLKENPPIKELATNPLLLTLLCIEFEDSGAFPPNRSELYSRAIH
;
A
#
# COMPACT_ATOMS: atom_id res chain seq x y z
N MET A 1 23.28 13.43 -4.71
CA MET A 1 22.60 14.08 -3.58
C MET A 1 22.23 15.49 -4.01
N GLN A 2 20.98 15.91 -3.79
CA GLN A 2 20.54 17.29 -3.98
C GLN A 2 21.30 18.20 -3.00
N LEU A 3 21.81 19.34 -3.47
CA LEU A 3 22.55 20.27 -2.61
C LEU A 3 21.57 21.10 -1.78
N LEU A 4 21.97 21.43 -0.55
CA LEU A 4 21.19 22.25 0.37
C LEU A 4 21.87 23.62 0.55
N PRO A 5 21.12 24.72 0.69
CA PRO A 5 21.71 26.04 0.91
C PRO A 5 22.54 26.10 2.20
N SER A 6 23.70 26.75 2.13
CA SER A 6 24.63 26.86 3.26
C SER A 6 23.99 27.52 4.49
N ASP A 7 23.16 28.54 4.31
CA ASP A 7 22.51 29.26 5.42
C ASP A 7 21.56 28.35 6.22
N PHE A 8 20.87 27.43 5.54
CA PHE A 8 20.02 26.43 6.18
C PHE A 8 20.86 25.42 6.99
N LEU A 9 21.96 24.95 6.40
CA LEU A 9 22.87 24.02 7.06
C LEU A 9 23.54 24.66 8.29
N ILE A 10 23.94 25.93 8.23
CA ILE A 10 24.49 26.70 9.36
C ILE A 10 23.46 26.82 10.48
N LYS A 11 22.20 27.12 10.15
CA LYS A 11 21.12 27.18 11.16
C LYS A 11 20.92 25.84 11.87
N LEU A 12 20.92 24.74 11.13
CA LEU A 12 20.80 23.39 11.70
C LEU A 12 22.02 22.98 12.51
N ALA A 13 23.22 23.37 12.08
CA ALA A 13 24.44 23.11 12.84
C ALA A 13 24.33 23.71 14.26
N ARG A 14 23.76 24.91 14.37
CA ARG A 14 23.52 25.57 15.66
C ARG A 14 22.40 24.91 16.46
N GLU A 15 21.30 24.49 15.83
CA GLU A 15 20.19 23.78 16.49
C GLU A 15 20.64 22.45 17.12
N TYR A 16 21.59 21.76 16.49
CA TYR A 16 22.15 20.50 16.97
C TYR A 16 23.45 20.69 17.75
N ASP A 17 23.77 21.91 18.19
CA ASP A 17 24.94 22.28 18.98
C ASP A 17 26.27 21.77 18.39
N LEU A 18 26.44 21.74 17.06
CA LEU A 18 27.69 21.32 16.41
C LEU A 18 28.86 22.23 16.84
N SER A 19 30.06 21.65 17.02
CA SER A 19 31.26 22.48 17.24
C SER A 19 31.62 23.24 15.97
N PRO A 20 32.40 24.34 16.04
CA PRO A 20 32.81 25.09 14.85
C PRO A 20 33.47 24.20 13.79
N GLU A 21 34.29 23.24 14.19
CA GLU A 21 34.95 22.31 13.27
C GLU A 21 33.98 21.28 12.66
N GLN A 22 32.91 20.94 13.37
CA GLN A 22 31.86 20.05 12.89
C GLN A 22 30.91 20.76 11.93
N GLU A 23 30.55 22.01 12.23
CA GLU A 23 29.73 22.87 11.38
C GLU A 23 30.40 23.07 10.02
N GLU A 24 31.68 23.42 10.01
CA GLU A 24 32.45 23.62 8.78
C GLU A 24 32.45 22.35 7.88
N ALA A 25 32.76 21.19 8.47
CA ALA A 25 32.75 19.91 7.76
C ALA A 25 31.34 19.52 7.26
N PHE A 26 30.32 19.78 8.07
CA PHE A 26 28.92 19.48 7.76
C PHE A 26 28.40 20.33 6.60
N VAL A 27 28.60 21.65 6.68
CA VAL A 27 28.11 22.60 5.67
C VAL A 27 28.73 22.29 4.31
N VAL A 28 30.06 22.17 4.24
CA VAL A 28 30.76 21.90 2.97
C VAL A 28 30.35 20.55 2.38
N ARG A 29 30.18 19.52 3.22
CA ARG A 29 29.81 18.18 2.74
C ARG A 29 28.44 18.12 2.07
N PHE A 30 27.50 18.98 2.46
CA PHE A 30 26.13 18.98 1.95
C PHE A 30 25.79 20.17 1.04
N SER A 31 26.68 21.15 0.93
CA SER A 31 26.60 22.25 -0.03
C SER A 31 27.41 22.02 -1.32
N MET A 32 28.39 21.12 -1.30
CA MET A 32 29.20 20.75 -2.47
C MET A 32 28.92 19.33 -2.98
N LYS A 33 29.01 19.13 -4.31
CA LYS A 33 28.83 17.83 -4.96
C LYS A 33 30.17 17.10 -5.13
N GLU A 34 30.94 17.02 -4.06
CA GLU A 34 32.31 16.51 -4.05
C GLU A 34 32.43 15.27 -3.15
N ASN A 35 33.48 14.46 -3.36
CA ASN A 35 33.76 13.29 -2.54
C ASN A 35 34.46 13.68 -1.22
N ASP A 36 34.50 12.78 -0.24
CA ASP A 36 35.07 13.07 1.10
C ASP A 36 36.56 13.47 1.07
N LEU A 37 37.32 13.07 0.04
CA LEU A 37 38.73 13.46 -0.12
C LEU A 37 38.84 14.90 -0.63
N SER A 38 38.10 15.23 -1.69
CA SER A 38 38.00 16.59 -2.24
C SER A 38 37.52 17.60 -1.19
N VAL A 39 36.56 17.21 -0.35
CA VAL A 39 36.04 18.05 0.74
C VAL A 39 37.10 18.26 1.83
N ALA A 40 37.88 17.23 2.17
CA ALA A 40 38.96 17.38 3.14
C ALA A 40 40.07 18.31 2.63
N ASP A 41 40.41 18.21 1.34
CA ASP A 41 41.39 19.07 0.68
C ASP A 41 40.91 20.54 0.63
N PHE A 42 39.62 20.76 0.32
CA PHE A 42 39.00 22.08 0.34
C PHE A 42 39.03 22.73 1.73
N LEU A 43 38.87 21.94 2.78
CA LEU A 43 38.93 22.37 4.18
C LEU A 43 40.37 22.47 4.72
N HIS A 44 41.39 22.16 3.90
CA HIS A 44 42.79 22.09 4.31
C HIS A 44 43.04 21.20 5.55
N ILE A 45 42.33 20.08 5.65
CA ILE A 45 42.46 19.10 6.76
C ILE A 45 42.74 17.69 6.25
N SER A 46 43.25 16.81 7.12
CA SER A 46 43.44 15.41 6.75
C SER A 46 42.09 14.67 6.56
N PRO A 47 42.01 13.67 5.68
CA PRO A 47 40.80 12.85 5.50
C PRO A 47 40.34 12.15 6.80
N ASN A 48 41.27 11.84 7.70
CA ASN A 48 40.94 11.27 9.01
C ASN A 48 40.35 12.32 9.97
N ALA A 49 40.83 13.56 9.93
CA ALA A 49 40.23 14.66 10.68
C ALA A 49 38.79 14.94 10.19
N PHE A 50 38.58 14.98 8.87
CA PHE A 50 37.24 15.14 8.28
C PHE A 50 36.27 14.03 8.73
N ARG A 51 36.70 12.76 8.64
CA ARG A 51 35.90 11.61 9.09
C ARG A 51 35.56 11.67 10.58
N THR A 52 36.47 12.15 11.41
CA THR A 52 36.26 12.30 12.86
C THR A 52 35.21 13.37 13.15
N ARG A 53 35.32 14.53 12.49
CA ARG A 53 34.34 15.62 12.55
C ARG A 53 32.95 15.14 12.12
N MET A 54 32.84 14.49 10.96
CA MET A 54 31.57 13.92 10.47
C MET A 54 31.00 12.82 11.36
N SER A 55 31.85 12.03 12.03
CA SER A 55 31.38 11.03 13.01
C SER A 55 30.74 11.68 14.24
N GLY A 56 31.25 12.83 14.68
CA GLY A 56 30.63 13.67 15.69
C GLY A 56 29.27 14.23 15.24
N VAL A 57 29.17 14.69 14.00
CA VAL A 57 27.91 15.14 13.40
C VAL A 57 26.86 14.04 13.41
N TYR A 58 27.17 12.85 12.88
CA TYR A 58 26.21 11.74 12.87
C TYR A 58 25.71 11.37 14.27
N LYS A 59 26.55 11.48 15.30
CA LYS A 59 26.17 11.22 16.69
C LYS A 59 25.16 12.26 17.20
N LYS A 60 25.37 13.54 16.92
CA LYS A 60 24.46 14.63 17.35
C LYS A 60 23.11 14.57 16.63
N PHE A 61 23.09 14.13 15.38
CA PHE A 61 21.85 13.86 14.64
C PHE A 61 21.22 12.50 14.97
N SER A 62 21.76 11.73 15.93
CA SER A 62 21.27 10.40 16.33
C SER A 62 21.21 9.37 15.19
N ILE A 63 22.18 9.39 14.27
CA ILE A 63 22.22 8.52 13.08
C ILE A 63 23.15 7.31 13.29
N GLY A 64 22.57 6.11 13.36
CA GLY A 64 23.26 4.81 13.47
C GLY A 64 23.65 4.18 12.11
N GLY A 65 24.45 3.10 12.13
CA GLY A 65 24.74 2.27 10.94
C GLY A 65 26.17 2.34 10.33
N ARG A 66 26.40 1.63 9.21
CA ARG A 66 27.68 1.61 8.46
C ARG A 66 27.84 2.86 7.57
N ARG A 67 29.09 3.29 7.33
CA ARG A 67 29.47 4.59 6.72
C ARG A 67 28.89 4.92 5.33
N PRO A 68 28.53 3.99 4.43
CA PRO A 68 27.81 4.35 3.21
C PRO A 68 26.35 4.78 3.48
N GLY A 69 25.72 4.19 4.51
CA GLY A 69 24.32 4.46 4.88
C GLY A 69 24.14 5.74 5.70
N LYS A 70 25.08 6.04 6.61
CA LYS A 70 24.98 7.21 7.51
C LYS A 70 24.87 8.54 6.78
N SER A 71 25.68 8.73 5.74
CA SER A 71 25.64 9.98 4.97
C SER A 71 24.32 10.15 4.22
N ARG A 72 23.75 9.05 3.72
CA ARG A 72 22.46 9.07 3.01
C ARG A 72 21.30 9.33 3.95
N LEU A 73 21.27 8.64 5.09
CA LEU A 73 20.26 8.88 6.14
C LEU A 73 20.26 10.32 6.63
N LEU A 74 21.46 10.91 6.84
CA LEU A 74 21.56 12.32 7.21
C LEU A 74 21.04 13.21 6.08
N HIS A 75 21.41 12.94 4.85
CA HIS A 75 20.95 13.73 3.69
C HIS A 75 19.42 13.71 3.53
N ASP A 76 18.80 12.54 3.66
CA ASP A 76 17.35 12.38 3.56
C ASP A 76 16.63 13.14 4.69
N LEU A 77 17.16 13.08 5.92
CA LEU A 77 16.66 13.85 7.07
C LEU A 77 16.77 15.36 6.84
N LEU A 78 17.90 15.82 6.30
CA LEU A 78 18.12 17.25 6.02
C LEU A 78 17.18 17.75 4.92
N LEU A 79 16.94 16.95 3.87
CA LEU A 79 15.96 17.27 2.84
C LEU A 79 14.54 17.40 3.40
N GLN A 80 14.14 16.48 4.28
CA GLN A 80 12.85 16.53 4.94
C GLN A 80 12.70 17.80 5.79
N LYS A 81 13.71 18.14 6.60
CA LYS A 81 13.73 19.38 7.39
C LYS A 81 13.76 20.64 6.52
N TYR A 82 14.45 20.60 5.38
CA TYR A 82 14.49 21.73 4.44
C TYR A 82 13.11 21.98 3.83
N GLN A 83 12.41 20.92 3.40
CA GLN A 83 11.05 21.01 2.87
C GLN A 83 10.03 21.49 3.92
N GLN A 84 10.23 21.17 5.20
CA GLN A 84 9.38 21.64 6.30
C GLN A 84 9.61 23.13 6.67
N SER A 85 10.86 23.60 6.60
CA SER A 85 11.25 24.97 6.98
C SER A 85 11.16 25.97 5.83
N HIS A 86 11.30 25.48 4.60
CA HIS A 86 11.12 26.22 3.36
C HIS A 86 10.09 25.45 2.52
N PRO A 87 8.81 25.44 2.94
CA PRO A 87 7.77 25.01 2.04
C PRO A 87 7.93 25.87 0.80
N ILE A 88 8.17 25.23 -0.35
CA ILE A 88 8.10 25.91 -1.63
C ILE A 88 6.77 26.67 -1.61
N PRO A 89 6.77 28.00 -1.74
CA PRO A 89 5.53 28.73 -1.75
C PRO A 89 4.83 28.37 -3.05
N GLU A 90 3.95 27.37 -3.01
CA GLU A 90 2.80 27.33 -3.91
C GLU A 90 2.02 28.61 -3.62
N PRO A 91 1.69 29.44 -4.63
CA PRO A 91 0.99 30.69 -4.41
C PRO A 91 -0.29 30.41 -3.61
N ALA A 92 -0.56 31.19 -2.58
CA ALA A 92 -1.73 30.97 -1.71
C ALA A 92 -3.07 31.05 -2.47
N GLU A 93 -3.11 31.76 -3.60
CA GLU A 93 -4.25 31.80 -4.53
C GLU A 93 -4.46 30.46 -5.25
N ASP A 94 -3.38 29.76 -5.55
CA ASP A 94 -3.33 28.52 -6.34
C ASP A 94 -3.76 27.29 -5.52
N LYS A 95 -3.57 27.33 -4.18
CA LYS A 95 -4.05 26.28 -3.26
C LYS A 95 -5.56 26.29 -3.07
N LEU A 96 -6.16 27.48 -2.99
CA LEU A 96 -7.62 27.64 -2.90
C LEU A 96 -8.29 27.12 -4.17
N ASP A 97 -7.69 27.38 -5.33
CA ASP A 97 -8.15 26.86 -6.63
C ASP A 97 -7.96 25.33 -6.72
N THR A 98 -6.80 24.81 -6.29
CA THR A 98 -6.54 23.37 -6.33
C THR A 98 -7.48 22.57 -5.44
N ASP A 99 -7.72 23.03 -4.20
CA ASP A 99 -8.59 22.30 -3.27
C ASP A 99 -10.06 22.38 -3.72
N ALA A 100 -10.49 23.49 -4.34
CA ALA A 100 -11.80 23.61 -4.99
C ALA A 100 -11.93 22.65 -6.18
N LEU A 101 -10.91 22.59 -7.05
CA LEU A 101 -10.86 21.66 -8.18
C LEU A 101 -10.91 20.20 -7.72
N VAL A 102 -10.19 19.84 -6.66
CA VAL A 102 -10.24 18.50 -6.08
C VAL A 102 -11.64 18.17 -5.58
N GLN A 103 -12.33 19.11 -4.92
CA GLN A 103 -13.71 18.91 -4.47
C GLN A 103 -14.67 18.73 -5.65
N GLU A 104 -14.58 19.60 -6.67
CA GLU A 104 -15.40 19.54 -7.88
C GLU A 104 -15.26 18.19 -8.59
N VAL A 105 -14.02 17.80 -8.90
CA VAL A 105 -13.77 16.55 -9.62
C VAL A 105 -14.20 15.34 -8.80
N ARG A 106 -14.04 15.39 -7.46
CA ARG A 106 -14.53 14.30 -6.60
C ARG A 106 -16.04 14.17 -6.66
N GLN A 107 -16.77 15.28 -6.65
CA GLN A 107 -18.22 15.27 -6.78
C GLN A 107 -18.66 14.71 -8.14
N GLN A 108 -17.93 15.02 -9.21
CA GLN A 108 -18.17 14.50 -10.55
C GLN A 108 -17.95 12.98 -10.66
N ILE A 109 -16.86 12.46 -10.08
CA ILE A 109 -16.55 11.02 -10.17
C ILE A 109 -17.26 10.15 -9.13
N GLN A 110 -17.78 10.74 -8.04
CA GLN A 110 -18.38 10.01 -6.93
C GLN A 110 -19.47 8.99 -7.37
N PRO A 111 -20.40 9.33 -8.29
CA PRO A 111 -21.39 8.37 -8.77
C PRO A 111 -20.75 7.17 -9.50
N SER A 112 -19.75 7.42 -10.35
CA SER A 112 -19.05 6.36 -11.09
C SER A 112 -18.25 5.45 -10.15
N ILE A 113 -17.57 6.03 -9.16
CA ILE A 113 -16.87 5.26 -8.12
C ILE A 113 -17.86 4.41 -7.32
N GLN A 114 -19.02 4.96 -6.94
CA GLN A 114 -20.05 4.21 -6.23
C GLN A 114 -20.60 3.05 -7.07
N GLU A 115 -20.81 3.25 -8.37
CA GLU A 115 -21.26 2.19 -9.28
C GLU A 115 -20.22 1.06 -9.40
N GLN A 116 -18.94 1.40 -9.59
CA GLN A 116 -17.86 0.43 -9.80
C GLN A 116 -17.41 -0.28 -8.52
N CYS A 117 -17.38 0.46 -7.41
CA CYS A 117 -16.76 0.01 -6.15
C CYS A 117 -17.79 -0.31 -5.06
N GLY A 118 -19.00 0.26 -5.13
CA GLY A 118 -19.98 0.25 -4.03
C GLY A 118 -20.59 -1.11 -3.73
N THR A 119 -20.44 -2.08 -4.63
CA THR A 119 -20.96 -3.43 -4.44
C THR A 119 -19.89 -4.49 -4.63
N MET A 120 -20.12 -5.62 -3.97
CA MET A 120 -19.40 -6.87 -4.18
C MET A 120 -20.36 -7.98 -4.57
N LYS A 121 -19.91 -8.78 -5.53
CA LYS A 121 -20.56 -10.03 -5.92
C LYS A 121 -19.50 -11.11 -5.90
N VAL A 122 -19.77 -12.20 -5.18
CA VAL A 122 -18.89 -13.36 -5.09
C VAL A 122 -19.63 -14.54 -5.72
N LEU A 123 -19.01 -15.19 -6.71
CA LEU A 123 -19.54 -16.38 -7.38
C LEU A 123 -21.01 -16.21 -7.84
N ASP A 124 -21.86 -17.21 -7.56
CA ASP A 124 -23.25 -17.33 -7.98
C ASP A 124 -24.26 -16.61 -7.07
N MET A 125 -23.79 -15.67 -6.24
CA MET A 125 -24.69 -14.80 -5.47
C MET A 125 -25.77 -14.22 -6.37
N THR A 126 -27.03 -14.36 -5.98
CA THR A 126 -28.17 -13.87 -6.76
C THR A 126 -28.28 -12.35 -6.72
N GLN A 127 -27.84 -11.74 -5.62
CA GLN A 127 -27.85 -10.29 -5.40
C GLN A 127 -26.45 -9.80 -4.97
N PRO A 128 -25.97 -8.66 -5.52
CA PRO A 128 -24.76 -8.03 -5.01
C PRO A 128 -25.00 -7.45 -3.60
N ILE A 129 -23.97 -7.47 -2.76
CA ILE A 129 -24.00 -6.89 -1.41
C ILE A 129 -23.27 -5.55 -1.41
N GLY A 130 -23.78 -4.57 -0.65
CA GLY A 130 -23.12 -3.29 -0.46
C GLY A 130 -21.76 -3.48 0.22
N LEU A 131 -20.71 -2.87 -0.33
CA LEU A 131 -19.37 -3.02 0.21
C LEU A 131 -19.30 -2.53 1.67
N GLU A 132 -19.93 -1.39 1.97
CA GLU A 132 -19.91 -0.80 3.31
C GLU A 132 -20.59 -1.67 4.37
N ASP A 133 -21.58 -2.46 3.95
CA ASP A 133 -22.36 -3.35 4.82
C ASP A 133 -21.49 -4.47 5.37
N ILE A 134 -20.53 -4.98 4.59
CA ILE A 134 -19.71 -6.15 4.94
C ILE A 134 -18.23 -5.83 5.15
N TYR A 135 -17.79 -4.62 4.82
CA TYR A 135 -16.37 -4.28 4.90
C TYR A 135 -15.85 -4.40 6.33
N THR A 136 -14.78 -5.18 6.48
CA THR A 136 -14.04 -5.33 7.73
C THR A 136 -12.62 -4.80 7.52
N ASN A 137 -12.13 -4.02 8.48
CA ASN A 137 -10.80 -3.44 8.40
C ASN A 137 -9.75 -4.51 8.13
N VAL A 138 -8.87 -4.27 7.16
CA VAL A 138 -7.78 -5.17 6.81
C VAL A 138 -6.49 -4.77 7.55
N ASN A 139 -5.75 -5.78 7.97
CA ASN A 139 -4.44 -5.62 8.57
C ASN A 139 -3.37 -5.94 7.52
N ILE A 140 -2.22 -5.28 7.64
CA ILE A 140 -1.10 -5.39 6.73
C ILE A 140 0.16 -5.73 7.52
N LEU A 141 1.01 -6.58 6.95
CA LEU A 141 2.32 -6.98 7.44
C LEU A 141 3.39 -6.20 6.66
N GLU A 142 4.27 -5.49 7.38
CA GLU A 142 5.38 -4.73 6.76
C GLU A 142 6.48 -5.63 6.18
N LYS A 143 6.50 -6.91 6.56
CA LYS A 143 7.40 -7.91 6.00
C LYS A 143 6.58 -8.94 5.24
N ILE A 144 7.05 -9.29 4.04
CA ILE A 144 6.39 -10.26 3.19
C ILE A 144 6.77 -11.66 3.69
N ILE A 145 5.81 -12.32 4.34
CA ILE A 145 5.97 -13.65 4.91
C ILE A 145 5.90 -14.70 3.80
N GLY A 146 5.00 -14.55 2.82
CA GLY A 146 4.87 -15.50 1.71
C GLY A 146 6.06 -15.58 0.75
N ARG A 147 7.07 -14.69 0.90
CA ARG A 147 8.34 -14.72 0.15
C ARG A 147 9.55 -15.17 0.99
N ARG A 148 9.37 -15.53 2.28
CA ARG A 148 10.48 -16.01 3.11
C ARG A 148 11.00 -17.35 2.58
N ARG A 149 12.26 -17.38 2.14
CA ARG A 149 13.05 -18.63 2.06
C ARG A 149 13.34 -19.10 3.48
N LEU A 150 12.48 -19.95 4.03
CA LEU A 150 12.81 -20.68 5.25
C LEU A 150 14.00 -21.59 4.97
N ALA A 151 14.98 -21.61 5.88
CA ALA A 151 15.98 -22.69 5.85
C ALA A 151 15.26 -24.02 6.12
N LEU A 152 15.71 -25.13 5.50
CA LEU A 152 15.13 -26.48 5.66
C LEU A 152 14.83 -26.83 7.13
N ASN A 153 15.70 -26.39 8.05
CA ASN A 153 15.58 -26.66 9.48
C ASN A 153 14.42 -25.90 10.17
N GLU A 154 14.02 -24.73 9.66
CA GLU A 154 12.86 -23.98 10.18
C GLU A 154 11.54 -24.50 9.60
N MET A 155 11.57 -25.05 8.37
CA MET A 155 10.41 -25.75 7.80
C MET A 155 10.08 -27.00 8.63
N LEU A 156 11.10 -27.81 8.95
CA LEU A 156 10.95 -29.09 9.64
C LEU A 156 10.43 -28.99 11.10
N GLN A 157 10.56 -27.83 11.76
CA GLN A 157 10.03 -27.64 13.11
C GLN A 157 8.48 -27.54 13.15
N GLY A 158 7.82 -27.37 12.00
CA GLY A 158 6.35 -27.36 11.88
C GLY A 158 5.74 -28.58 11.18
N PHE A 159 6.57 -29.51 10.68
CA PHE A 159 6.10 -30.72 9.98
C PHE A 159 5.89 -31.87 10.96
N ASP A 160 4.63 -32.17 11.27
CA ASP A 160 4.25 -33.47 11.80
C ASP A 160 4.05 -34.43 10.61
N LEU A 161 4.97 -35.37 10.42
CA LEU A 161 5.12 -36.21 9.21
C LEU A 161 4.08 -37.35 9.10
N SER A 162 2.95 -37.27 9.79
CA SER A 162 1.98 -38.37 9.89
C SER A 162 0.63 -38.16 9.18
N LEU A 163 0.47 -37.14 8.32
CA LEU A 163 -0.77 -36.95 7.56
C LEU A 163 -0.47 -36.59 6.10
N GLU A 164 -1.35 -37.04 5.20
CA GLU A 164 -1.39 -36.74 3.75
C GLU A 164 -1.68 -35.24 3.48
N GLU A 165 -1.04 -34.33 4.22
CA GLU A 165 -1.28 -32.90 4.21
C GLU A 165 -0.07 -32.16 3.60
N PHE A 166 0.09 -32.30 2.29
CA PHE A 166 1.09 -31.55 1.51
C PHE A 166 0.77 -30.05 1.42
N ASP A 167 -0.43 -29.63 1.86
CA ASP A 167 -0.91 -28.24 1.87
C ASP A 167 -0.53 -27.45 3.15
N ARG A 168 0.19 -28.07 4.11
CA ARG A 168 0.75 -27.37 5.29
C ARG A 168 1.95 -26.47 4.97
N CYS A 169 1.90 -25.69 3.89
CA CYS A 169 2.81 -24.56 3.73
C CYS A 169 2.25 -23.32 4.46
N GLY A 170 1.97 -23.49 5.75
CA GLY A 170 1.47 -22.47 6.66
C GLY A 170 2.52 -22.21 7.73
N LEU A 171 3.39 -21.25 7.45
CA LEU A 171 4.36 -20.68 8.38
C LEU A 171 3.74 -20.48 9.78
N GLY A 172 4.48 -20.88 10.82
CA GLY A 172 4.05 -20.83 12.22
C GLY A 172 3.53 -19.46 12.69
N LYS A 173 2.86 -19.46 13.86
CA LYS A 173 2.26 -18.29 14.53
C LYS A 173 2.96 -16.97 14.18
N ILE A 174 2.27 -16.11 13.42
CA ILE A 174 2.78 -14.81 12.96
C ILE A 174 3.11 -13.95 14.19
N THR A 175 4.39 -13.71 14.46
CA THR A 175 4.90 -12.79 15.51
C THR A 175 5.20 -11.38 14.99
N GLU A 176 4.77 -11.06 13.77
CA GLU A 176 5.09 -9.77 13.13
C GLU A 176 4.05 -8.69 13.42
N GLN A 177 4.51 -7.43 13.42
CA GLN A 177 3.68 -6.27 13.73
C GLN A 177 2.63 -6.07 12.63
N ARG A 178 1.36 -6.21 13.00
CA ARG A 178 0.21 -5.89 12.14
C ARG A 178 -0.06 -4.39 12.21
N VAL A 179 -0.16 -3.75 11.04
CA VAL A 179 -0.52 -2.34 10.90
C VAL A 179 -1.87 -2.25 10.17
N PRO A 180 -2.82 -1.42 10.62
CA PRO A 180 -4.05 -1.20 9.89
C PRO A 180 -3.78 -0.71 8.46
N GLY A 181 -4.45 -1.27 7.46
CA GLY A 181 -4.16 -0.95 6.06
C GLY A 181 -4.34 0.53 5.71
N LEU A 182 -5.29 1.21 6.36
CA LEU A 182 -5.50 2.65 6.18
C LEU A 182 -4.33 3.49 6.69
N GLU A 183 -3.65 3.06 7.75
CA GLU A 183 -2.46 3.76 8.24
C GLU A 183 -1.27 3.58 7.29
N ALA A 184 -1.10 2.38 6.72
CA ALA A 184 -0.07 2.14 5.71
C ALA A 184 -0.25 3.04 4.47
N VAL A 185 -1.49 3.22 4.00
CA VAL A 185 -1.80 4.10 2.84
C VAL A 185 -1.58 5.59 3.12
N LYS A 186 -1.72 6.02 4.38
CA LYS A 186 -1.38 7.40 4.79
C LYS A 186 0.13 7.59 4.93
N LEU A 187 0.84 6.57 5.38
CA LEU A 187 2.28 6.62 5.65
C LEU A 187 3.11 6.54 4.36
N TYR A 188 2.72 5.68 3.42
CA TYR A 188 3.47 5.43 2.19
C TYR A 188 2.73 5.97 0.96
N SER A 189 3.39 6.82 0.18
CA SER A 189 2.84 7.33 -1.09
C SER A 189 2.86 6.29 -2.22
N LYS A 190 3.62 5.20 -2.09
CA LYS A 190 3.69 4.12 -3.07
C LYS A 190 3.65 2.78 -2.34
N LEU A 191 2.52 2.09 -2.44
CA LEU A 191 2.25 0.86 -1.72
C LEU A 191 1.94 -0.27 -2.70
N LEU A 192 2.66 -1.38 -2.59
CA LEU A 192 2.36 -2.62 -3.29
C LEU A 192 1.77 -3.60 -2.27
N VAL A 193 0.47 -3.87 -2.38
CA VAL A 193 -0.27 -4.77 -1.51
C VAL A 193 -0.28 -6.16 -2.12
N LEU A 194 0.51 -7.05 -1.53
CA LEU A 194 0.57 -8.47 -1.85
C LEU A 194 -0.41 -9.26 -0.99
N GLY A 195 -0.83 -10.42 -1.46
CA GLY A 195 -1.65 -11.32 -0.64
C GLY A 195 -2.13 -12.54 -1.40
N LYS A 196 -2.59 -13.54 -0.66
CA LYS A 196 -3.18 -14.78 -1.20
C LYS A 196 -4.44 -14.48 -2.04
N PRO A 197 -4.87 -15.38 -2.93
CA PRO A 197 -6.21 -15.32 -3.53
C PRO A 197 -7.29 -15.20 -2.44
N GLY A 198 -8.29 -14.36 -2.66
CA GLY A 198 -9.37 -14.15 -1.70
C GLY A 198 -9.04 -13.32 -0.45
N ALA A 199 -7.80 -12.83 -0.29
CA ALA A 199 -7.38 -12.06 0.88
C ALA A 199 -8.10 -10.70 1.06
N GLY A 200 -8.83 -10.21 0.04
CA GLY A 200 -9.56 -8.93 0.10
C GLY A 200 -8.81 -7.73 -0.51
N LYS A 201 -7.81 -7.95 -1.36
CA LYS A 201 -7.02 -6.88 -2.01
C LYS A 201 -7.88 -5.91 -2.82
N THR A 202 -8.67 -6.42 -3.76
CA THR A 202 -9.62 -5.61 -4.55
C THR A 202 -10.64 -4.91 -3.67
N THR A 203 -11.19 -5.61 -2.67
CA THR A 203 -12.12 -5.07 -1.66
C THR A 203 -11.52 -3.87 -0.92
N PHE A 204 -10.24 -3.95 -0.53
CA PHE A 204 -9.52 -2.86 0.10
C PHE A 204 -9.34 -1.65 -0.83
N LEU A 205 -8.99 -1.86 -2.11
CA LEU A 205 -8.88 -0.76 -3.08
C LEU A 205 -10.24 -0.09 -3.34
N LYS A 206 -11.31 -0.88 -3.50
CA LYS A 206 -12.68 -0.36 -3.63
C LYS A 206 -13.09 0.49 -2.42
N TYR A 207 -12.76 0.03 -1.21
CA TYR A 207 -12.98 0.77 0.02
C TYR A 207 -12.22 2.11 0.00
N LEU A 208 -10.93 2.10 -0.35
CA LEU A 208 -10.14 3.32 -0.48
C LEU A 208 -10.75 4.30 -1.50
N ALA A 209 -11.24 3.80 -2.63
CA ALA A 209 -11.85 4.62 -3.67
C ALA A 209 -13.09 5.36 -3.15
N ILE A 210 -14.04 4.63 -2.54
CA ILE A 210 -15.29 5.19 -2.00
C ILE A 210 -15.00 6.19 -0.89
N HIS A 211 -14.21 5.79 0.10
CA HIS A 211 -13.91 6.66 1.24
C HIS A 211 -13.07 7.88 0.85
N CYS A 212 -12.24 7.78 -0.19
CA CYS A 212 -11.57 8.93 -0.77
C CYS A 212 -12.53 9.84 -1.52
N ALA A 213 -13.44 9.27 -2.32
CA ALA A 213 -14.49 10.02 -3.02
C ALA A 213 -15.43 10.75 -2.04
N ASN A 214 -15.58 10.24 -0.81
CA ASN A 214 -16.39 10.82 0.27
C ASN A 214 -15.62 11.68 1.30
N SER A 215 -14.34 12.00 1.06
CA SER A 215 -13.46 12.85 1.91
C SER A 215 -13.04 12.22 3.23
N GLN A 216 -13.35 10.95 3.46
CA GLN A 216 -13.11 10.26 4.73
C GLN A 216 -11.67 9.71 4.83
N VAL A 217 -11.08 9.30 3.71
CA VAL A 217 -9.70 8.82 3.62
C VAL A 217 -8.96 9.64 2.57
N LEU A 218 -7.77 10.14 2.89
CA LEU A 218 -6.97 10.95 1.96
C LEU A 218 -7.78 12.07 1.26
N GLY A 219 -8.71 12.72 1.97
CA GLY A 219 -9.71 13.64 1.39
C GLY A 219 -9.19 14.87 0.64
N LYS A 220 -7.87 15.08 0.59
CA LYS A 220 -7.22 16.07 -0.29
C LYS A 220 -6.80 15.48 -1.64
N ARG A 221 -7.26 14.26 -1.97
CA ARG A 221 -6.93 13.54 -3.19
C ARG A 221 -8.18 13.07 -3.93
N VAL A 222 -8.03 12.89 -5.23
CA VAL A 222 -9.03 12.36 -6.15
C VAL A 222 -8.73 10.88 -6.41
N PRO A 223 -9.63 9.94 -6.06
CA PRO A 223 -9.43 8.52 -6.34
C PRO A 223 -9.61 8.22 -7.83
N ILE A 224 -8.69 7.43 -8.40
CA ILE A 224 -8.76 6.92 -9.76
C ILE A 224 -8.56 5.41 -9.69
N PHE A 225 -9.66 4.67 -9.86
CA PHE A 225 -9.67 3.21 -9.79
C PHE A 225 -9.48 2.60 -11.18
N ILE A 226 -8.50 1.71 -11.31
CA ILE A 226 -8.11 1.10 -12.58
C ILE A 226 -7.93 -0.41 -12.38
N THR A 227 -8.74 -1.20 -13.08
CA THR A 227 -8.50 -2.64 -13.21
C THR A 227 -7.43 -2.87 -14.26
N LEU A 228 -6.28 -3.43 -13.87
CA LEU A 228 -5.15 -3.63 -14.78
C LEU A 228 -5.46 -4.60 -15.90
N LYS A 229 -6.32 -5.59 -15.66
CA LYS A 229 -6.86 -6.46 -16.72
C LYS A 229 -7.59 -5.68 -17.82
N GLN A 230 -8.50 -4.77 -17.44
CA GLN A 230 -9.24 -3.97 -18.41
C GLN A 230 -8.34 -3.00 -19.17
N PHE A 231 -7.35 -2.42 -18.47
CA PHE A 231 -6.34 -1.58 -19.11
C PHE A 231 -5.42 -2.37 -20.07
N ALA A 232 -5.11 -3.63 -19.75
CA ALA A 232 -4.35 -4.50 -20.63
C ALA A 232 -5.11 -4.85 -21.91
N GLU A 233 -6.40 -5.23 -21.78
CA GLU A 233 -7.23 -5.74 -22.88
C GLU A 233 -7.82 -4.63 -23.78
N ILE A 234 -7.66 -3.35 -23.44
CA ILE A 234 -8.25 -2.25 -24.22
C ILE A 234 -7.59 -2.09 -25.60
N GLN A 235 -8.44 -1.87 -26.61
CA GLN A 235 -8.02 -1.65 -27.99
C GLN A 235 -7.12 -0.40 -28.10
N ASN A 236 -6.17 -0.44 -29.04
CA ASN A 236 -5.15 0.59 -29.28
C ASN A 236 -4.09 0.76 -28.18
N GLN A 237 -4.17 0.00 -27.08
CA GLN A 237 -3.16 -0.03 -26.01
C GLN A 237 -2.65 1.39 -25.62
N PRO A 238 -3.55 2.30 -25.21
CA PRO A 238 -3.20 3.68 -24.85
C PRO A 238 -2.21 3.72 -23.69
N THR A 239 -1.53 4.86 -23.53
CA THR A 239 -0.72 5.11 -22.34
C THR A 239 -1.61 5.19 -21.09
N LEU A 240 -1.02 4.98 -19.91
CA LEU A 240 -1.76 5.06 -18.65
C LEU A 240 -2.40 6.45 -18.45
N THR A 241 -1.71 7.53 -18.84
CA THR A 241 -2.26 8.90 -18.78
C THR A 241 -3.48 9.06 -19.69
N THR A 242 -3.39 8.60 -20.95
CA THR A 242 -4.51 8.65 -21.89
C THR A 242 -5.70 7.84 -21.38
N TYR A 243 -5.45 6.67 -20.80
CA TYR A 243 -6.50 5.83 -20.23
C TYR A 243 -7.18 6.48 -19.02
N ILE A 244 -6.42 7.13 -18.13
CA ILE A 244 -6.97 7.92 -17.02
C ILE A 244 -7.86 9.05 -17.53
N ASN A 245 -7.41 9.80 -18.54
CA ASN A 245 -8.22 10.87 -19.15
C ASN A 245 -9.52 10.31 -19.74
N GLN A 246 -9.49 9.13 -20.38
CA GLN A 246 -10.68 8.46 -20.90
C GLN A 246 -11.67 8.03 -19.82
N ILE A 247 -11.18 7.55 -18.67
CA ILE A 247 -12.04 7.20 -17.53
C ILE A 247 -12.71 8.46 -16.96
N LEU A 248 -11.91 9.50 -16.72
CA LEU A 248 -12.37 10.75 -16.11
C LEU A 248 -13.32 11.52 -17.03
N ALA A 249 -13.09 11.49 -18.35
CA ALA A 249 -13.98 12.12 -19.32
C ALA A 249 -15.40 11.55 -19.31
N LYS A 250 -15.60 10.29 -18.90
CA LYS A 250 -16.95 9.71 -18.73
C LYS A 250 -17.72 10.31 -17.55
N CYS A 251 -17.03 11.01 -16.66
CA CYS A 251 -17.58 11.69 -15.49
C CYS A 251 -17.59 13.21 -15.68
N ASP A 252 -17.58 13.70 -16.92
CA ASP A 252 -17.54 15.13 -17.26
C ASP A 252 -16.28 15.89 -16.75
N VAL A 253 -15.22 15.16 -16.39
CA VAL A 253 -13.94 15.76 -16.03
C VAL A 253 -13.13 16.03 -17.30
N THR A 254 -12.75 17.28 -17.51
CA THR A 254 -11.95 17.66 -18.69
C THR A 254 -10.51 17.16 -18.57
N GLU A 255 -9.84 16.99 -19.72
CA GLU A 255 -8.42 16.63 -19.75
C GLU A 255 -7.53 17.65 -19.01
N ALA A 256 -7.88 18.93 -19.05
CA ALA A 256 -7.16 19.97 -18.32
C ALA A 256 -7.27 19.76 -16.80
N GLN A 257 -8.47 19.49 -16.28
CA GLN A 257 -8.70 19.21 -14.86
C GLN A 257 -7.97 17.93 -14.42
N ALA A 258 -8.07 16.85 -15.21
CA ALA A 258 -7.39 15.60 -14.94
C ALA A 258 -5.86 15.77 -14.89
N THR A 259 -5.31 16.47 -15.88
CA THR A 259 -3.87 16.76 -15.96
C THR A 259 -3.41 17.60 -14.77
N GLU A 260 -4.19 18.60 -14.38
CA GLU A 260 -3.88 19.47 -13.24
C GLU A 260 -3.86 18.70 -11.91
N ILE A 261 -4.84 17.83 -11.68
CA ILE A 261 -4.90 16.97 -10.49
C ILE A 261 -3.66 16.09 -10.39
N ILE A 262 -3.27 15.45 -11.50
CA ILE A 262 -2.12 14.53 -11.52
C ILE A 262 -0.81 15.31 -11.37
N ASN A 263 -0.67 16.46 -12.03
CA ASN A 263 0.52 17.32 -11.95
C ASN A 263 0.75 17.87 -10.55
N ARG A 264 -0.32 18.28 -9.86
CA ARG A 264 -0.26 18.78 -8.47
C ARG A 264 -0.17 17.67 -7.42
N GLY A 265 -0.04 16.41 -7.85
CA GLY A 265 0.10 15.28 -6.93
C GLY A 265 -1.16 14.98 -6.12
N LYS A 266 -2.34 15.40 -6.61
CA LYS A 266 -3.64 15.24 -5.93
C LYS A 266 -4.34 13.94 -6.32
N GLY A 267 -3.77 13.09 -7.16
CA GLY A 267 -4.31 11.76 -7.47
C GLY A 267 -4.05 10.74 -6.35
N LEU A 268 -5.04 9.89 -6.12
CA LEU A 268 -4.90 8.57 -5.48
C LEU A 268 -5.16 7.52 -6.57
N ILE A 269 -4.09 6.97 -7.13
CA ILE A 269 -4.13 6.02 -8.23
C ILE A 269 -4.19 4.60 -7.66
N LEU A 270 -5.29 3.91 -7.88
CA LEU A 270 -5.58 2.57 -7.37
C LEU A 270 -5.52 1.60 -8.55
N LEU A 271 -4.49 0.76 -8.59
CA LEU A 271 -4.22 -0.19 -9.67
C LEU A 271 -4.50 -1.60 -9.16
N ASP A 272 -5.57 -2.22 -9.66
CA ASP A 272 -6.03 -3.51 -9.17
C ASP A 272 -5.65 -4.67 -10.11
N GLY A 273 -5.17 -5.77 -9.53
CA GLY A 273 -5.07 -7.08 -10.18
C GLY A 273 -3.93 -7.21 -11.18
N LEU A 274 -2.69 -6.85 -10.80
CA LEU A 274 -1.53 -7.04 -11.68
C LEU A 274 -1.33 -8.52 -12.07
N ASP A 275 -1.71 -9.44 -11.19
CA ASP A 275 -1.66 -10.88 -11.44
C ASP A 275 -2.71 -11.40 -12.43
N GLU A 276 -3.71 -10.58 -12.78
CA GLU A 276 -4.76 -10.92 -13.75
C GLU A 276 -4.41 -10.49 -15.19
N VAL A 277 -3.29 -9.80 -15.37
CA VAL A 277 -2.77 -9.38 -16.68
C VAL A 277 -2.14 -10.57 -17.38
N ARG A 278 -2.43 -10.73 -18.68
CA ARG A 278 -1.84 -11.79 -19.50
C ARG A 278 -0.35 -11.59 -19.65
N GLU A 279 0.39 -12.69 -19.74
CA GLU A 279 1.85 -12.67 -19.85
C GLU A 279 2.37 -11.79 -21.00
N GLU A 280 1.67 -11.81 -22.14
CA GLU A 280 1.98 -11.01 -23.34
C GLU A 280 1.90 -9.49 -23.13
N ASP A 281 1.06 -9.04 -22.18
CA ASP A 281 0.86 -7.62 -21.87
C ASP A 281 1.64 -7.16 -20.64
N CYS A 282 2.10 -8.09 -19.79
CA CYS A 282 2.73 -7.79 -18.50
C CYS A 282 3.85 -6.75 -18.62
N ASP A 283 4.82 -6.95 -19.52
CA ASP A 283 5.97 -6.05 -19.64
C ASP A 283 5.55 -4.63 -20.06
N ARG A 284 4.56 -4.51 -20.95
CA ARG A 284 4.01 -3.23 -21.37
C ARG A 284 3.37 -2.52 -20.17
N ILE A 285 2.52 -3.21 -19.41
CA ILE A 285 1.82 -2.65 -18.26
C ILE A 285 2.79 -2.22 -17.16
N LEU A 286 3.78 -3.06 -16.84
CA LEU A 286 4.81 -2.73 -15.85
C LEU A 286 5.61 -1.48 -16.24
N ASN A 287 6.04 -1.41 -17.51
CA ASN A 287 6.76 -0.25 -18.02
C ASN A 287 5.90 1.03 -17.94
N GLN A 288 4.62 0.95 -18.30
CA GLN A 288 3.68 2.08 -18.19
C GLN A 288 3.51 2.55 -16.75
N ILE A 289 3.30 1.63 -15.80
CA ILE A 289 3.18 1.96 -14.37
C ILE A 289 4.48 2.58 -13.86
N GLN A 290 5.63 2.02 -14.21
CA GLN A 290 6.92 2.55 -13.79
C GLN A 290 7.15 3.97 -14.33
N GLN A 291 6.95 4.19 -15.63
CA GLN A 291 7.10 5.52 -16.25
C GLN A 291 6.15 6.54 -15.63
N PHE A 292 4.87 6.17 -15.46
CA PHE A 292 3.86 7.05 -14.88
C PHE A 292 4.17 7.43 -13.43
N THR A 293 4.56 6.44 -12.60
CA THR A 293 4.90 6.69 -11.19
C THR A 293 6.22 7.46 -11.02
N GLU A 294 7.10 7.42 -12.02
CA GLU A 294 8.32 8.23 -12.07
C GLU A 294 8.08 9.64 -12.57
N GLN A 295 7.17 9.82 -13.52
CA GLN A 295 6.77 11.14 -14.00
C GLN A 295 6.00 11.91 -12.92
N TYR A 296 5.03 11.26 -12.27
CA TYR A 296 4.07 11.91 -11.38
C TYR A 296 4.26 11.50 -9.90
N ARG A 297 5.45 11.74 -9.35
CA ARG A 297 5.91 11.20 -8.05
C ARG A 297 5.15 11.67 -6.81
N GLN A 298 4.43 12.79 -6.90
CA GLN A 298 3.71 13.39 -5.77
C GLN A 298 2.33 12.75 -5.50
N ASN A 299 1.82 11.97 -6.47
CA ASN A 299 0.59 11.21 -6.31
C ASN A 299 0.77 10.02 -5.36
N SER A 300 -0.34 9.56 -4.80
CA SER A 300 -0.39 8.32 -4.03
C SER A 300 -0.75 7.17 -4.96
N PHE A 301 -0.06 6.05 -4.81
CA PHE A 301 -0.22 4.86 -5.63
C PHE A 301 -0.43 3.66 -4.72
N VAL A 302 -1.50 2.91 -4.98
CA VAL A 302 -1.73 1.61 -4.36
C VAL A 302 -1.91 0.59 -5.47
N LEU A 303 -1.03 -0.40 -5.52
CA LEU A 303 -1.03 -1.47 -6.51
C LEU A 303 -1.31 -2.80 -5.80
N THR A 304 -2.16 -3.66 -6.36
CA THR A 304 -2.39 -5.02 -5.83
C THR A 304 -1.82 -6.09 -6.73
N CYS A 305 -1.28 -7.14 -6.12
CA CYS A 305 -0.81 -8.33 -6.83
C CYS A 305 -0.93 -9.58 -5.94
N ARG A 306 -1.03 -10.77 -6.53
CA ARG A 306 -0.86 -12.03 -5.78
C ARG A 306 0.57 -12.19 -5.28
N ILE A 307 0.71 -12.73 -4.07
CA ILE A 307 2.03 -12.96 -3.45
C ILE A 307 2.92 -13.93 -4.25
N ALA A 308 2.30 -14.90 -4.93
CA ALA A 308 2.97 -15.90 -5.77
C ALA A 308 3.21 -15.44 -7.22
N ALA A 309 2.68 -14.28 -7.61
CA ALA A 309 2.78 -13.79 -8.98
C ALA A 309 4.08 -13.00 -9.18
N ARG A 310 5.13 -13.71 -9.65
CA ARG A 310 6.43 -13.19 -10.14
C ARG A 310 7.19 -12.26 -9.16
N GLU A 311 8.52 -12.24 -9.27
CA GLU A 311 9.35 -11.27 -8.54
C GLU A 311 9.29 -9.90 -9.24
N TYR A 312 8.11 -9.28 -9.27
CA TYR A 312 7.99 -7.89 -9.71
C TYR A 312 8.67 -7.00 -8.68
N THR A 313 9.88 -6.55 -8.99
CA THR A 313 10.64 -5.69 -8.09
C THR A 313 10.36 -4.23 -8.43
N PHE A 314 9.30 -3.67 -7.86
CA PHE A 314 9.07 -2.23 -7.95
C PHE A 314 9.99 -1.53 -6.94
N GLY A 315 11.24 -1.23 -7.35
CA GLY A 315 12.27 -0.71 -6.43
C GLY A 315 11.96 0.62 -5.70
N LYS A 316 10.79 1.23 -5.93
CA LYS A 316 10.29 2.46 -5.28
C LYS A 316 8.97 2.29 -4.54
N PHE A 317 8.39 1.09 -4.52
CA PHE A 317 7.16 0.79 -3.79
C PHE A 317 7.52 0.15 -2.45
N THR A 318 6.78 0.53 -1.42
CA THR A 318 6.81 -0.21 -0.16
C THR A 318 5.94 -1.44 -0.36
N GLU A 319 6.54 -2.62 -0.32
CA GLU A 319 5.81 -3.87 -0.45
C GLU A 319 5.29 -4.28 0.93
N VAL A 320 4.02 -4.65 0.96
CA VAL A 320 3.35 -5.09 2.18
C VAL A 320 2.45 -6.28 1.89
N GLU A 321 2.22 -7.14 2.87
CA GLU A 321 1.36 -8.31 2.72
C GLU A 321 0.05 -8.12 3.48
N MET A 322 -1.08 -8.36 2.83
CA MET A 322 -2.39 -8.38 3.46
C MET A 322 -2.49 -9.58 4.39
N ALA A 323 -2.72 -9.32 5.68
CA ALA A 323 -2.81 -10.35 6.70
C ALA A 323 -4.14 -11.09 6.64
N ASP A 324 -4.10 -12.38 6.98
CA ASP A 324 -5.30 -13.18 7.23
C ASP A 324 -6.11 -12.56 8.40
N PHE A 325 -7.45 -12.70 8.35
CA PHE A 325 -8.33 -12.20 9.39
C PHE A 325 -8.03 -12.84 10.74
N ASP A 326 -7.98 -12.01 11.79
CA ASP A 326 -8.03 -12.47 13.18
C ASP A 326 -9.46 -12.74 13.65
N ASP A 327 -9.58 -13.33 14.83
CA ASP A 327 -10.86 -13.70 15.43
C ASP A 327 -11.82 -12.49 15.58
N GLN A 328 -11.30 -11.28 15.81
CA GLN A 328 -12.10 -10.07 15.95
C GLN A 328 -12.61 -9.58 14.58
N GLN A 329 -11.78 -9.65 13.54
CA GLN A 329 -12.17 -9.37 12.16
C GLN A 329 -13.23 -10.36 11.69
N ILE A 330 -13.07 -11.66 11.96
CA ILE A 330 -14.07 -12.69 11.64
C ILE A 330 -15.40 -12.37 12.33
N GLN A 331 -15.38 -12.11 13.64
CA GLN A 331 -16.59 -11.77 14.39
C GLN A 331 -17.28 -10.51 13.84
N THR A 332 -16.50 -9.50 13.46
CA THR A 332 -17.03 -8.26 12.87
C THR A 332 -17.69 -8.53 11.52
N PHE A 333 -17.04 -9.31 10.66
CA PHE A 333 -17.56 -9.67 9.35
C PHE A 333 -18.86 -10.47 9.46
N VAL A 334 -18.88 -11.50 10.29
CA VAL A 334 -20.06 -12.36 10.52
C VAL A 334 -21.21 -11.55 11.11
N GLY A 335 -20.92 -10.72 12.12
CA GLY A 335 -21.93 -9.87 12.75
C GLY A 335 -22.57 -8.92 11.74
N LYS A 336 -21.76 -8.28 10.89
CA LYS A 336 -22.23 -7.41 9.80
C LYS A 336 -23.05 -8.17 8.75
N TRP A 337 -22.56 -9.34 8.33
CA TRP A 337 -23.21 -10.17 7.31
C TRP A 337 -24.63 -10.56 7.71
N PHE A 338 -24.81 -11.02 8.94
CA PHE A 338 -26.11 -11.49 9.44
C PHE A 338 -26.96 -10.38 10.08
N GLN A 339 -26.43 -9.14 10.20
CA GLN A 339 -27.11 -8.01 10.84
C GLN A 339 -28.50 -7.72 10.25
N ALA A 340 -28.65 -7.87 8.93
CA ALA A 340 -29.89 -7.57 8.22
C ALA A 340 -30.94 -8.70 8.28
N LYS A 341 -30.59 -9.88 8.82
CA LYS A 341 -31.45 -11.05 8.82
C LYS A 341 -31.84 -11.45 10.23
N GLU A 342 -30.90 -11.99 11.03
CA GLU A 342 -31.15 -12.45 12.40
C GLU A 342 -29.85 -12.41 13.25
N SER A 343 -29.89 -11.73 14.40
CA SER A 343 -28.72 -11.63 15.31
C SER A 343 -28.32 -12.99 15.90
N ASP A 344 -29.28 -13.88 16.14
CA ASP A 344 -29.03 -15.19 16.76
C ASP A 344 -28.23 -16.12 15.84
N LEU A 345 -28.36 -15.94 14.52
CA LEU A 345 -27.64 -16.74 13.52
C LEU A 345 -26.14 -16.41 13.53
N ALA A 346 -25.77 -15.15 13.76
CA ALA A 346 -24.37 -14.72 13.89
C ALA A 346 -23.69 -15.39 15.09
N ASP A 347 -24.37 -15.41 16.25
CA ASP A 347 -23.85 -16.04 17.46
C ASP A 347 -23.75 -17.56 17.30
N TYR A 348 -24.75 -18.18 16.64
CA TYR A 348 -24.73 -19.61 16.33
C TYR A 348 -23.59 -19.98 15.37
N PHE A 349 -23.38 -19.20 14.30
CA PHE A 349 -22.25 -19.34 13.38
C PHE A 349 -20.92 -19.28 14.14
N MET A 350 -20.74 -18.26 14.98
CA MET A 350 -19.50 -18.08 15.75
C MET A 350 -19.27 -19.20 16.76
N LYS A 351 -20.34 -19.76 17.35
CA LYS A 351 -20.24 -20.94 18.22
C LYS A 351 -19.79 -22.17 17.43
N GLN A 352 -20.46 -22.46 16.31
CA GLN A 352 -20.09 -23.59 15.45
C GLN A 352 -18.66 -23.47 14.92
N LEU A 353 -18.20 -22.25 14.62
CA LEU A 353 -16.85 -22.01 14.12
C LEU A 353 -15.80 -22.32 15.19
N LYS A 354 -16.07 -21.98 16.45
CA LYS A 354 -15.19 -22.29 17.59
C LYS A 354 -15.10 -23.79 17.86
N GLU A 355 -16.19 -24.53 17.63
CA GLU A 355 -16.25 -25.98 17.81
C GLU A 355 -15.56 -26.76 16.67
N ASN A 356 -15.28 -26.10 15.53
CA ASN A 356 -14.68 -26.72 14.34
C ASN A 356 -13.37 -26.03 13.89
N PRO A 357 -12.21 -26.37 14.51
CA PRO A 357 -10.91 -25.75 14.19
C PRO A 357 -10.51 -25.77 12.69
N PRO A 358 -10.74 -26.86 11.92
CA PRO A 358 -10.39 -26.89 10.50
C PRO A 358 -11.17 -25.88 9.64
N ILE A 359 -12.43 -25.61 10.01
CA ILE A 359 -13.29 -24.60 9.35
C ILE A 359 -12.91 -23.20 9.82
N LYS A 360 -12.57 -23.03 11.10
CA LYS A 360 -12.04 -21.76 11.63
C LYS A 360 -10.80 -21.29 10.88
N GLU A 361 -9.90 -22.21 10.53
CA GLU A 361 -8.72 -21.87 9.72
C GLU A 361 -9.12 -21.32 8.33
N LEU A 362 -10.15 -21.87 7.68
CA LEU A 362 -10.64 -21.35 6.40
C LEU A 362 -11.23 -19.94 6.54
N ALA A 363 -11.96 -19.69 7.62
CA ALA A 363 -12.61 -18.40 7.91
C ALA A 363 -11.61 -17.24 8.06
N THR A 364 -10.32 -17.52 8.20
CA THR A 364 -9.26 -16.49 8.18
C THR A 364 -9.07 -15.85 6.80
N ASN A 365 -9.51 -16.51 5.72
CA ASN A 365 -9.54 -15.96 4.37
C ASN A 365 -10.92 -15.34 4.09
N PRO A 366 -11.01 -14.03 3.77
CA PRO A 366 -12.30 -13.35 3.57
C PRO A 366 -13.21 -13.96 2.51
N LEU A 367 -12.64 -14.49 1.41
CA LEU A 367 -13.43 -15.17 0.39
C LEU A 367 -14.07 -16.44 0.95
N LEU A 368 -13.28 -17.27 1.65
CA LEU A 368 -13.79 -18.51 2.23
C LEU A 368 -14.79 -18.25 3.36
N LEU A 369 -14.55 -17.21 4.16
CA LEU A 369 -15.51 -16.76 5.16
C LEU A 369 -16.84 -16.35 4.51
N THR A 370 -16.80 -15.67 3.38
CA THR A 370 -18.01 -15.30 2.62
C THR A 370 -18.77 -16.55 2.15
N LEU A 371 -18.07 -17.57 1.64
CA LEU A 371 -18.69 -18.85 1.24
C LEU A 371 -19.30 -19.59 2.43
N LEU A 372 -18.61 -19.60 3.56
CA LEU A 372 -19.14 -20.18 4.80
C LEU A 372 -20.41 -19.44 5.25
N CYS A 373 -20.45 -18.11 5.18
CA CYS A 373 -21.65 -17.36 5.51
C CYS A 373 -22.83 -17.68 4.58
N ILE A 374 -22.59 -17.81 3.27
CA ILE A 374 -23.61 -18.18 2.28
C ILE A 374 -24.16 -19.60 2.56
N GLU A 375 -23.28 -20.59 2.72
CA GLU A 375 -23.71 -21.98 2.97
C GLU A 375 -24.46 -22.10 4.31
N PHE A 376 -23.99 -21.39 5.33
CA PHE A 376 -24.60 -21.42 6.65
C PHE A 376 -25.97 -20.74 6.67
N GLU A 377 -26.18 -19.75 5.81
CA GLU A 377 -27.47 -19.11 5.60
C GLU A 377 -28.51 -20.05 5.00
N ASP A 378 -28.10 -20.89 4.04
CA ASP A 378 -29.00 -21.83 3.37
C ASP A 378 -29.28 -23.09 4.20
N SER A 379 -28.25 -23.63 4.87
CA SER A 379 -28.31 -24.96 5.52
C SER A 379 -28.30 -24.94 7.05
N GLY A 380 -27.89 -23.83 7.67
CA GLY A 380 -27.66 -23.74 9.12
C GLY A 380 -26.49 -24.59 9.62
N ALA A 381 -25.64 -25.10 8.72
CA ALA A 381 -24.51 -25.97 9.03
C ALA A 381 -23.28 -25.63 8.17
N PHE A 382 -22.11 -26.09 8.61
CA PHE A 382 -20.89 -26.00 7.80
C PHE A 382 -20.74 -27.24 6.91
N PRO A 383 -20.09 -27.10 5.74
CA PRO A 383 -19.77 -28.26 4.92
C PRO A 383 -18.78 -29.16 5.67
N PRO A 384 -18.88 -30.49 5.51
CA PRO A 384 -18.10 -31.45 6.28
C PRO A 384 -16.61 -31.45 5.90
N ASN A 385 -16.23 -30.94 4.72
CA ASN A 385 -14.83 -30.80 4.32
C ASN A 385 -14.59 -29.61 3.37
N ARG A 386 -13.32 -29.23 3.23
CA ARG A 386 -12.84 -28.14 2.37
C ARG A 386 -13.20 -28.34 0.90
N SER A 387 -13.05 -29.56 0.41
CA SER A 387 -13.28 -29.93 -0.99
C SER A 387 -14.73 -29.66 -1.40
N GLU A 388 -15.68 -29.88 -0.50
CA GLU A 388 -17.10 -29.63 -0.71
C GLU A 388 -17.46 -28.14 -0.69
N LEU A 389 -16.78 -27.35 0.15
CA LEU A 389 -16.90 -25.88 0.10
C LEU A 389 -16.45 -25.32 -1.26
N TYR A 390 -15.36 -25.87 -1.83
CA TYR A 390 -14.86 -25.45 -3.13
C TYR A 390 -15.66 -26.01 -4.31
N SER A 391 -16.11 -27.27 -4.26
CA SER A 391 -16.87 -27.86 -5.37
C SER A 391 -18.20 -27.15 -5.58
N ARG A 392 -18.87 -26.75 -4.49
CA ARG A 392 -20.13 -25.99 -4.53
C ARG A 392 -19.97 -24.51 -4.89
N ALA A 393 -18.73 -24.00 -4.87
CA ALA A 393 -18.40 -22.65 -5.32
C ALA A 393 -18.09 -22.56 -6.84
N ILE A 394 -17.98 -23.68 -7.53
CA ILE A 394 -17.63 -23.78 -8.96
C ILE A 394 -18.82 -24.25 -9.81
N HIS A 395 -19.96 -24.54 -9.16
CA HIS A 395 -21.21 -25.02 -9.76
C HIS A 395 -22.30 -23.98 -9.59
#